data_AF-A0A139P4V9-F1
#
_entry.id   AF-A0A139P4V9-F1
#
_cell.length_a   1.000
_cell.length_b   1.000
_cell.length_c   1.000
_cell.angle_alpha   90.00
_cell.angle_beta   90.00
_cell.angle_gamma   90.00
#
_symmetry.space_group_name_H-M   'P 1'
#
loop_
_entity.id
_entity.type
_entity.pdbx_description
1 polymer ?
#
loop_
_entity_poly.entity_id
_entity_poly.type
_entity_poly.pdbx_seq_one_letter_code
_entity_poly.pdbx_strand_id
1 'polypeptide(L)'
;MNASDFAKYLQRMIAITDTGLTFTKDPFDRERYEDLRSLLSEMLNQGLDIDSEEVVKVMKPISTYATPLMDVRAWIVEDEKVCLVRGKGEDSWALPGGFGEVGYSPTENILKEIEEETGFTAKVERLLAVFDTNRFQLQSKQYAKFVFECQLLDGQFQENQEIADLQFFAIDQLPALSEKRITKEQMEILWQVYKGQREQYID
;
A
#
# COMPACT_ATOMS: atom_id res chain seq x y z
N MET A 1 -19.37 -19.39 20.60
CA MET A 1 -18.10 -19.60 21.35
C MET A 1 -18.23 -18.88 22.68
N ASN A 2 -17.84 -19.47 23.81
CA ASN A 2 -17.92 -18.77 25.10
C ASN A 2 -16.72 -17.81 25.29
N ALA A 3 -16.84 -16.84 26.20
CA ALA A 3 -15.81 -15.82 26.43
C ALA A 3 -14.47 -16.43 26.88
N SER A 4 -14.48 -17.50 27.68
CA SER A 4 -13.25 -18.17 28.14
C SER A 4 -12.47 -18.83 27.01
N ASP A 5 -13.15 -19.45 26.04
CA ASP A 5 -12.50 -20.08 24.90
C ASP A 5 -11.92 -19.05 23.95
N PHE A 6 -12.62 -17.94 23.71
CA PHE A 6 -12.10 -16.83 22.92
C PHE A 6 -10.85 -16.21 23.57
N ALA A 7 -10.91 -15.92 24.88
CA ALA A 7 -9.78 -15.39 25.62
C ALA A 7 -8.55 -16.32 25.55
N LYS A 8 -8.75 -17.64 25.61
CA LYS A 8 -7.68 -18.64 25.46
C LYS A 8 -7.00 -18.57 24.08
N TYR A 9 -7.76 -18.36 23.00
CA TYR A 9 -7.18 -18.17 21.66
C TYR A 9 -6.43 -16.85 21.54
N LEU A 10 -7.02 -15.74 22.02
CA LEU A 10 -6.35 -14.43 22.04
C LEU A 10 -5.04 -14.47 22.80
N GLN A 11 -5.03 -15.01 24.03
CA GLN A 11 -3.81 -15.16 24.85
C GLN A 11 -2.71 -15.93 24.11
N ARG A 12 -3.09 -16.99 23.39
CA ARG A 12 -2.12 -17.79 22.62
C ARG A 12 -1.55 -16.99 21.45
N MET A 13 -2.37 -16.25 20.70
CA MET A 13 -1.91 -15.40 19.60
C MET A 13 -1.01 -14.27 20.12
N ILE A 14 -1.43 -13.59 21.19
CA ILE A 14 -0.66 -12.58 21.91
C ILE A 14 0.73 -13.10 22.29
N ALA A 15 0.82 -14.28 22.89
CA ALA A 15 2.09 -14.85 23.31
C ALA A 15 3.05 -15.13 22.12
N ILE A 16 2.51 -15.57 20.98
CA ILE A 16 3.30 -15.78 19.76
C ILE A 16 3.78 -14.43 19.21
N THR A 17 2.90 -13.42 19.15
CA THR A 17 3.23 -12.07 18.71
C THR A 17 4.31 -11.44 19.58
N ASP A 18 4.20 -11.53 20.91
CA ASP A 18 5.19 -10.99 21.85
C ASP A 18 6.55 -11.70 21.74
N THR A 19 6.54 -13.00 21.46
CA THR A 19 7.75 -13.77 21.14
C THR A 19 8.39 -13.23 19.86
N GLY A 20 7.59 -13.00 18.81
CA GLY A 20 8.03 -12.37 17.56
C GLY A 20 8.69 -11.01 17.78
N LEU A 21 8.01 -10.11 18.51
CA LEU A 21 8.54 -8.78 18.86
C LEU A 21 9.85 -8.84 19.64
N THR A 22 10.02 -9.85 20.49
CA THR A 22 11.23 -10.02 21.32
C THR A 22 12.41 -10.50 20.50
N PHE A 23 12.20 -11.45 19.58
CA PHE A 23 13.30 -12.18 18.94
C PHE A 23 13.54 -11.82 17.47
N THR A 24 12.61 -11.15 16.79
CA THR A 24 12.82 -10.78 15.39
C THR A 24 13.96 -9.79 15.24
N LYS A 25 14.78 -10.04 14.21
CA LYS A 25 15.84 -9.15 13.73
C LYS A 25 15.48 -8.50 12.40
N ASP A 26 14.43 -9.01 11.75
CA ASP A 26 13.89 -8.44 10.53
C ASP A 26 12.90 -7.34 10.92
N PRO A 27 13.12 -6.11 10.47
CA PRO A 27 12.28 -5.00 10.87
C PRO A 27 10.90 -4.99 10.20
N PHE A 28 10.74 -5.56 9.00
CA PHE A 28 9.42 -5.75 8.40
C PHE A 28 8.61 -6.80 9.19
N ASP A 29 9.27 -7.84 9.71
CA ASP A 29 8.61 -8.76 10.65
C ASP A 29 8.22 -8.05 11.94
N ARG A 30 9.04 -7.10 12.43
CA ARG A 30 8.70 -6.30 13.61
C ARG A 30 7.42 -5.50 13.38
N GLU A 31 7.30 -4.78 12.28
CA GLU A 31 6.09 -4.03 11.91
C GLU A 31 4.85 -4.95 11.85
N ARG A 32 4.98 -6.12 11.21
CA ARG A 32 3.89 -7.13 11.20
C ARG A 32 3.47 -7.57 12.60
N TYR A 33 4.41 -7.76 13.51
CA TYR A 33 4.08 -8.14 14.88
C TYR A 33 3.49 -6.97 15.69
N GLU A 34 3.91 -5.73 15.44
CA GLU A 34 3.34 -4.53 16.07
C GLU A 34 1.88 -4.34 15.65
N ASP A 35 1.56 -4.52 14.36
CA ASP A 35 0.19 -4.50 13.84
C ASP A 35 -0.66 -5.63 14.45
N LEU A 36 -0.17 -6.88 14.40
CA LEU A 36 -0.84 -8.01 15.06
C LEU A 36 -1.09 -7.74 16.55
N ARG A 37 -0.15 -7.10 17.24
CA ARG A 37 -0.27 -6.78 18.66
C ARG A 37 -1.38 -5.77 18.91
N SER A 38 -1.48 -4.74 18.08
CA SER A 38 -2.54 -3.73 18.14
C SER A 38 -3.91 -4.39 17.96
N LEU A 39 -4.10 -5.12 16.86
CA LEU A 39 -5.35 -5.81 16.52
C LEU A 39 -5.80 -6.76 17.65
N LEU A 40 -4.89 -7.59 18.17
CA LEU A 40 -5.23 -8.54 19.24
C LEU A 40 -5.59 -7.84 20.56
N SER A 41 -4.98 -6.68 20.84
CA SER A 41 -5.29 -5.88 22.03
C SER A 41 -6.67 -5.22 21.92
N GLU A 42 -7.03 -4.74 20.73
CA GLU A 42 -8.38 -4.22 20.46
C GLU A 42 -9.43 -5.33 20.60
N MET A 43 -9.19 -6.52 20.03
CA MET A 43 -10.08 -7.66 20.16
C MET A 43 -10.29 -8.09 21.62
N LEU A 44 -9.26 -7.97 22.47
CA LEU A 44 -9.36 -8.29 23.91
C LEU A 44 -10.24 -7.31 24.67
N ASN A 45 -10.23 -6.02 24.28
CA ASN A 45 -10.97 -4.96 24.96
C ASN A 45 -12.45 -4.88 24.56
N GLN A 46 -12.87 -5.60 23.51
CA GLN A 46 -14.25 -5.64 23.06
C GLN A 46 -15.05 -6.72 23.84
N GLY A 47 -16.24 -6.36 24.31
CA GLY A 47 -17.17 -7.29 24.96
C GLY A 47 -17.73 -8.30 23.96
N LEU A 48 -17.85 -9.56 24.38
CA LEU A 48 -18.20 -10.66 23.48
C LEU A 48 -19.67 -11.06 23.61
N ASP A 49 -20.44 -10.80 22.56
CA ASP A 49 -21.61 -11.58 22.18
C ASP A 49 -21.54 -11.82 20.68
N ILE A 50 -20.85 -12.90 20.28
CA ILE A 50 -20.64 -13.24 18.86
C ILE A 50 -21.58 -14.38 18.47
N ASP A 51 -22.52 -14.08 17.59
CA ASP A 51 -23.33 -15.09 16.92
C ASP A 51 -22.48 -15.83 15.86
N SER A 52 -22.21 -17.11 16.10
CA SER A 52 -21.44 -17.93 15.17
C SER A 52 -22.13 -18.13 13.82
N GLU A 53 -23.47 -18.14 13.78
CA GLU A 53 -24.19 -18.28 12.51
C GLU A 53 -24.03 -17.02 11.66
N GLU A 54 -24.07 -15.85 12.29
CA GLU A 54 -23.83 -14.57 11.62
C GLU A 54 -22.41 -14.48 11.06
N VAL A 55 -21.40 -14.85 11.85
CA VAL A 55 -19.99 -14.88 11.37
C VAL A 55 -19.85 -15.82 10.16
N VAL A 56 -20.39 -17.04 10.25
CA VAL A 56 -20.32 -18.00 9.13
C VAL A 56 -21.03 -17.47 7.89
N LYS A 57 -22.12 -16.73 8.05
CA LYS A 57 -22.85 -16.12 6.94
C LYS A 57 -22.03 -15.03 6.26
N VAL A 58 -21.35 -14.18 7.04
CA VAL A 58 -20.47 -13.11 6.50
C VAL A 58 -19.24 -13.69 5.80
N MET A 59 -18.67 -14.77 6.34
CA MET A 59 -17.45 -15.39 5.79
C MET A 59 -17.68 -16.24 4.54
N LYS A 60 -18.93 -16.43 4.10
CA LYS A 60 -19.25 -17.20 2.89
C LYS A 60 -19.33 -16.27 1.66
N PRO A 61 -18.83 -16.71 0.49
CA PRO A 61 -18.21 -18.00 0.21
C PRO A 61 -16.75 -18.07 0.70
N ILE A 62 -16.35 -19.24 1.22
CA ILE A 62 -14.97 -19.49 1.70
C ILE A 62 -14.02 -19.78 0.52
N SER A 63 -14.55 -20.26 -0.61
CA SER A 63 -13.78 -20.53 -1.82
C SER A 63 -13.43 -19.22 -2.53
N THR A 64 -12.14 -18.98 -2.72
CA THR A 64 -11.63 -17.86 -3.53
C THR A 64 -11.00 -18.39 -4.82
N TYR A 65 -10.90 -17.52 -5.82
CA TYR A 65 -10.13 -17.76 -7.03
C TYR A 65 -9.00 -16.75 -7.10
N ALA A 66 -7.88 -17.13 -7.70
CA ALA A 66 -6.79 -16.18 -7.92
C ALA A 66 -7.24 -15.07 -8.89
N THR A 67 -6.90 -13.83 -8.56
CA THR A 67 -7.13 -12.63 -9.38
C THR A 67 -5.79 -11.95 -9.68
N PRO A 68 -5.76 -10.95 -10.59
CA PRO A 68 -4.66 -9.99 -10.59
C PRO A 68 -4.47 -9.40 -9.18
N LEU A 69 -3.21 -9.16 -8.82
CA LEU A 69 -2.84 -8.52 -7.57
C LEU A 69 -3.16 -7.03 -7.62
N MET A 70 -3.38 -6.40 -6.47
CA MET A 70 -3.59 -4.96 -6.38
C MET A 70 -2.26 -4.26 -6.14
N ASP A 71 -1.96 -3.26 -6.95
CA ASP A 71 -0.84 -2.32 -6.74
C ASP A 71 -1.42 -0.90 -6.72
N VAL A 72 -0.97 -0.08 -5.78
CA VAL A 72 -1.39 1.33 -5.64
C VAL A 72 -0.18 2.24 -5.83
N ARG A 73 -0.39 3.38 -6.51
CA ARG A 73 0.66 4.36 -6.78
C ARG A 73 0.16 5.78 -6.57
N ALA A 74 1.04 6.64 -6.04
CA ALA A 74 0.74 8.04 -5.79
C ALA A 74 1.33 8.90 -6.89
N TRP A 75 0.47 9.64 -7.57
CA TRP A 75 0.84 10.72 -8.48
C TRP A 75 0.76 12.03 -7.73
N ILE A 76 1.91 12.53 -7.31
CA ILE A 76 2.05 13.77 -6.54
C ILE A 76 2.84 14.76 -7.39
N VAL A 77 2.31 15.96 -7.59
CA VAL A 77 2.95 17.00 -8.40
C VAL A 77 3.15 18.27 -7.57
N GLU A 78 4.38 18.75 -7.52
CA GLU A 78 4.76 20.04 -6.94
C GLU A 78 5.64 20.79 -7.94
N ASP A 79 5.39 22.09 -8.15
CA ASP A 79 6.16 22.94 -9.08
C ASP A 79 6.38 22.29 -10.47
N GLU A 80 5.33 21.69 -11.03
CA GLU A 80 5.35 20.98 -12.33
C GLU A 80 6.30 19.76 -12.39
N LYS A 81 6.68 19.22 -11.24
CA LYS A 81 7.52 18.04 -11.09
C LYS A 81 6.78 16.95 -10.36
N VAL A 82 7.03 15.70 -10.74
CA VAL A 82 6.41 14.51 -10.13
C VAL A 82 7.31 13.95 -9.02
N CYS A 83 6.70 13.61 -7.89
CA CYS A 83 7.39 12.93 -6.79
C CYS A 83 7.75 11.50 -7.19
N LEU A 84 9.00 11.12 -7.00
CA LEU A 84 9.48 9.75 -7.11
C LEU A 84 10.29 9.38 -5.87
N VAL A 85 10.24 8.11 -5.52
CA VAL A 85 11.03 7.50 -4.45
C VAL A 85 12.00 6.47 -5.01
N ARG A 86 13.11 6.27 -4.30
CA ARG A 86 14.11 5.24 -4.61
C ARG A 86 14.30 4.32 -3.42
N GLY A 87 14.12 3.03 -3.66
CA GLY A 87 14.27 2.00 -2.64
C GLY A 87 15.71 1.87 -2.11
N LYS A 88 15.86 1.39 -0.88
CA LYS A 88 17.15 1.02 -0.29
C LYS A 88 17.85 -0.05 -1.12
N GLY A 89 19.09 0.22 -1.52
CA GLY A 89 19.88 -0.68 -2.37
C GLY A 89 19.48 -0.65 -3.84
N GLU A 90 18.54 0.21 -4.25
CA GLU A 90 18.15 0.40 -5.63
C GLU A 90 18.79 1.66 -6.26
N ASP A 91 18.97 1.60 -7.57
CA ASP A 91 19.46 2.69 -8.44
C ASP A 91 18.36 3.29 -9.33
N SER A 92 17.13 2.77 -9.20
CA SER A 92 15.98 3.14 -10.02
C SER A 92 14.85 3.72 -9.18
N TRP A 93 13.99 4.52 -9.81
CA TRP A 93 12.96 5.31 -9.14
C TRP A 93 11.55 4.90 -9.57
N ALA A 94 10.58 5.06 -8.68
CA ALA A 94 9.17 4.81 -8.99
C ALA A 94 8.27 5.83 -8.29
N LEU A 95 6.98 5.84 -8.68
CA LEU A 95 5.96 6.52 -7.90
C LEU A 95 5.85 5.85 -6.52
N PRO A 96 5.64 6.62 -5.44
CA PRO A 96 5.39 6.05 -4.12
C PRO A 96 4.24 5.05 -4.15
N GLY A 97 4.36 3.96 -3.40
CA GLY A 97 3.34 2.93 -3.28
C GLY A 97 3.82 1.50 -3.45
N GLY A 98 2.89 0.59 -3.28
CA GLY A 98 3.18 -0.84 -3.26
C GLY A 98 1.93 -1.68 -3.38
N PHE A 99 1.86 -2.73 -2.57
CA PHE A 99 0.78 -3.71 -2.63
C PHE A 99 -0.47 -3.17 -1.96
N GLY A 100 -1.64 -3.42 -2.57
CA GLY A 100 -2.90 -3.26 -1.85
C GLY A 100 -3.03 -4.31 -0.75
N GLU A 101 -3.17 -3.85 0.49
CA GLU A 101 -3.35 -4.65 1.69
C GLU A 101 -4.83 -4.90 2.02
N VAL A 102 -5.09 -6.07 2.58
CA VAL A 102 -6.43 -6.46 3.06
C VAL A 102 -6.75 -5.67 4.33
N GLY A 103 -7.99 -5.20 4.43
CA GLY A 103 -8.46 -4.40 5.58
C GLY A 103 -8.50 -2.90 5.29
N TYR A 104 -7.91 -2.46 4.19
CA TYR A 104 -7.89 -1.08 3.73
C TYR A 104 -8.63 -0.93 2.40
N SER A 105 -9.39 0.15 2.24
CA SER A 105 -9.91 0.58 0.94
C SER A 105 -8.78 0.97 -0.02
N PRO A 106 -9.03 1.11 -1.33
CA PRO A 106 -8.00 1.55 -2.28
C PRO A 106 -7.35 2.89 -1.93
N THR A 107 -8.13 3.83 -1.39
CA THR A 107 -7.64 5.14 -0.97
C THR A 107 -6.87 5.07 0.34
N GLU A 108 -7.31 4.26 1.31
CA GLU A 108 -6.56 4.08 2.56
C GLU A 108 -5.22 3.38 2.30
N ASN A 109 -5.18 2.42 1.38
CA ASN A 109 -3.93 1.77 0.95
C ASN A 109 -2.91 2.78 0.43
N ILE A 110 -3.30 3.65 -0.51
CA ILE A 110 -2.31 4.61 -1.04
C ILE A 110 -1.91 5.68 -0.02
N LEU A 111 -2.81 6.05 0.90
CA LEU A 111 -2.47 6.98 1.97
C LEU A 111 -1.48 6.36 2.98
N LYS A 112 -1.68 5.09 3.35
CA LYS A 112 -0.77 4.33 4.21
C LYS A 112 0.63 4.25 3.58
N GLU A 113 0.69 3.84 2.32
CA GLU A 113 1.95 3.75 1.57
C GLU A 113 2.68 5.11 1.49
N ILE A 114 1.97 6.21 1.22
CA ILE A 114 2.56 7.55 1.23
C ILE A 114 3.13 7.87 2.62
N GLU A 115 2.39 7.61 3.69
CA GLU A 115 2.84 7.90 5.06
C GLU A 115 4.09 7.11 5.42
N GLU A 116 4.12 5.80 5.13
CA GLU A 116 5.23 4.90 5.43
C GLU A 116 6.48 5.23 4.61
N GLU A 117 6.34 5.43 3.30
CA GLU A 117 7.47 5.67 2.39
C GLU A 117 8.03 7.09 2.49
N THR A 118 7.16 8.08 2.73
CA THR A 118 7.51 9.49 2.57
C THR A 118 7.51 10.27 3.89
N GLY A 119 6.89 9.76 4.96
CA GLY A 119 6.72 10.48 6.22
C GLY A 119 5.72 11.65 6.15
N PHE A 120 4.94 11.74 5.08
CA PHE A 120 3.89 12.75 4.91
C PHE A 120 2.50 12.14 5.05
N THR A 121 1.63 12.87 5.73
CA THR A 121 0.19 12.69 5.53
C THR A 121 -0.22 13.24 4.17
N ALA A 122 -1.31 12.72 3.61
CA ALA A 122 -1.78 13.13 2.29
C ALA A 122 -3.31 13.09 2.19
N LYS A 123 -3.83 13.63 1.10
CA LYS A 123 -5.22 13.40 0.65
C LYS A 123 -5.23 12.90 -0.79
N VAL A 124 -6.21 12.05 -1.10
CA VAL A 124 -6.48 11.58 -2.47
C VAL A 124 -7.43 12.57 -3.14
N GLU A 125 -7.05 13.09 -4.30
CA GLU A 125 -7.89 13.99 -5.11
C GLU A 125 -8.80 13.20 -6.05
N ARG A 126 -8.22 12.28 -6.84
CA ARG A 126 -8.94 11.43 -7.79
C ARG A 126 -8.09 10.25 -8.26
N LEU A 127 -8.74 9.25 -8.84
CA LEU A 127 -8.06 8.18 -9.57
C LEU A 127 -7.71 8.65 -10.99
N LEU A 128 -6.43 8.59 -11.37
CA LEU A 128 -5.96 8.97 -12.71
C LEU A 128 -5.97 7.79 -13.68
N ALA A 129 -5.55 6.61 -13.21
CA ALA A 129 -5.41 5.45 -14.07
C ALA A 129 -5.63 4.12 -13.34
N VAL A 130 -6.12 3.13 -14.09
CA VAL A 130 -6.01 1.71 -13.75
C VAL A 130 -5.28 1.02 -14.90
N PHE A 131 -4.02 0.65 -14.66
CA PHE A 131 -3.19 -0.06 -15.62
C PHE A 131 -3.20 -1.57 -15.37
N ASP A 132 -3.19 -2.35 -16.45
CA ASP A 132 -2.83 -3.76 -16.46
C ASP A 132 -1.32 -3.88 -16.73
N THR A 133 -0.59 -4.46 -15.76
CA THR A 133 0.86 -4.65 -15.93
C THR A 133 1.21 -5.53 -17.13
N ASN A 134 0.32 -6.42 -17.59
CA ASN A 134 0.61 -7.24 -18.77
C ASN A 134 0.80 -6.43 -20.05
N ARG A 135 0.18 -5.24 -20.15
CA ARG A 135 0.33 -4.36 -21.33
C ARG A 135 1.63 -3.55 -21.28
N PHE A 136 1.95 -2.99 -20.12
CA PHE A 136 3.04 -2.01 -20.00
C PHE A 136 4.34 -2.59 -19.46
N GLN A 137 4.27 -3.60 -18.59
CA GLN A 137 5.39 -4.13 -17.82
C GLN A 137 5.19 -5.62 -17.50
N LEU A 138 5.10 -6.43 -18.57
CA LEU A 138 4.84 -7.86 -18.47
C LEU A 138 5.86 -8.54 -17.55
N GLN A 139 5.36 -9.27 -16.57
CA GLN A 139 6.14 -9.94 -15.55
C GLN A 139 5.47 -11.26 -15.13
N SER A 140 6.07 -12.00 -14.19
CA SER A 140 5.54 -13.31 -13.78
C SER A 140 4.22 -13.25 -13.00
N LYS A 141 3.80 -12.05 -12.57
CA LYS A 141 2.55 -11.80 -11.84
C LYS A 141 1.81 -10.64 -12.50
N GLN A 142 0.50 -10.73 -12.61
CA GLN A 142 -0.33 -9.65 -13.12
C GLN A 142 -0.81 -8.76 -11.98
N TYR A 143 -0.76 -7.44 -12.17
CA TYR A 143 -1.31 -6.46 -11.23
C TYR A 143 -2.30 -5.55 -11.94
N ALA A 144 -3.41 -5.25 -11.24
CA ALA A 144 -4.21 -4.06 -11.48
C ALA A 144 -3.58 -2.91 -10.70
N LYS A 145 -2.97 -1.97 -11.42
CA LYS A 145 -2.20 -0.85 -10.87
C LYS A 145 -3.06 0.42 -10.86
N PHE A 146 -3.50 0.82 -9.68
CA PHE A 146 -4.27 2.04 -9.44
C PHE A 146 -3.31 3.20 -9.21
N VAL A 147 -3.44 4.27 -9.99
CA VAL A 147 -2.64 5.47 -9.81
C VAL A 147 -3.53 6.62 -9.39
N PHE A 148 -3.36 7.10 -8.15
CA PHE A 148 -4.16 8.16 -7.56
C PHE A 148 -3.42 9.49 -7.60
N GLU A 149 -4.09 10.56 -8.00
CA GLU A 149 -3.61 11.92 -7.76
C GLU A 149 -3.72 12.21 -6.26
N CYS A 150 -2.61 12.58 -5.64
CA CYS A 150 -2.53 12.85 -4.22
C CYS A 150 -1.84 14.20 -3.96
N GLN A 151 -2.25 14.86 -2.88
CA GLN A 151 -1.59 16.06 -2.37
C GLN A 151 -0.96 15.75 -1.02
N LEU A 152 0.33 16.02 -0.88
CA LEU A 152 1.03 15.96 0.41
C LEU A 152 0.54 17.08 1.34
N LEU A 153 0.43 16.77 2.62
CA LEU A 153 -0.01 17.67 3.68
C LEU A 153 1.15 17.85 4.68
N ASP A 154 0.93 17.53 5.95
CA ASP A 154 1.94 17.68 7.00
C ASP A 154 2.90 16.49 6.99
N GLY A 155 4.19 16.78 7.09
CA GLY A 155 5.22 15.77 7.21
C GLY A 155 6.61 16.26 6.84
N GLN A 156 7.56 15.35 6.89
CA GLN A 156 8.90 15.56 6.37
C GLN A 156 9.49 14.21 5.97
N PHE A 157 10.20 14.18 4.84
CA PHE A 157 10.90 12.98 4.44
C PHE A 157 12.03 12.66 5.41
N GLN A 158 12.05 11.41 5.87
CA GLN A 158 13.17 10.82 6.57
C GLN A 158 13.50 9.49 5.89
N GLU A 159 14.77 9.31 5.54
CA GLU A 159 15.26 8.04 5.03
C GLU A 159 14.90 6.93 6.01
N ASN A 160 14.22 5.90 5.52
CA ASN A 160 13.75 4.78 6.31
C ASN A 160 14.30 3.47 5.72
N GLN A 161 13.73 2.33 6.11
CA GLN A 161 14.26 1.03 5.71
C GLN A 161 13.87 0.62 4.29
N GLU A 162 12.81 1.22 3.76
CA GLU A 162 12.31 0.96 2.41
C GLU A 162 12.84 2.02 1.43
N ILE A 163 12.76 3.30 1.81
CA ILE A 163 13.08 4.42 0.93
C ILE A 163 14.39 5.09 1.32
N ALA A 164 15.32 5.10 0.37
CA ALA A 164 16.61 5.77 0.48
C ALA A 164 16.52 7.28 0.20
N ASP A 165 15.62 7.68 -0.70
CA ASP A 165 15.55 9.05 -1.20
C ASP A 165 14.18 9.35 -1.83
N LEU A 166 13.76 10.60 -1.74
CA LEU A 166 12.52 11.14 -2.29
C LEU A 166 12.83 12.46 -2.98
N GLN A 167 12.51 12.56 -4.27
CA GLN A 167 12.83 13.73 -5.07
C GLN A 167 11.72 14.03 -6.09
N PHE A 168 11.64 15.29 -6.50
CA PHE A 168 10.70 15.76 -7.52
C PHE A 168 11.42 15.97 -8.85
N PHE A 169 10.92 15.32 -9.91
CA PHE A 169 11.52 15.34 -11.24
C PHE A 169 10.56 15.94 -12.28
N ALA A 170 11.08 16.74 -13.21
CA ALA A 170 10.29 17.15 -14.37
C ALA A 170 10.09 15.94 -15.31
N ILE A 171 8.94 15.87 -15.99
CA ILE A 171 8.61 14.74 -16.88
C ILE A 171 9.61 14.58 -18.04
N ASP A 172 10.23 15.67 -18.48
CA ASP A 172 11.28 15.66 -19.52
C ASP A 172 12.68 15.35 -18.97
N GLN A 173 12.84 15.24 -17.65
CA GLN A 173 14.09 15.00 -16.93
C GLN A 173 13.96 13.84 -15.92
N LEU A 174 13.19 12.82 -16.28
CA LEU A 174 13.00 11.64 -15.43
C LEU A 174 14.32 10.89 -15.19
N PRO A 175 14.54 10.36 -13.98
CA PRO A 175 15.68 9.51 -13.68
C PRO A 175 15.50 8.11 -14.31
N ALA A 176 16.44 7.19 -14.05
CA ALA A 176 16.23 5.79 -14.37
C ALA A 176 15.01 5.24 -13.61
N LEU A 177 14.00 4.77 -14.33
CA LEU A 177 12.77 4.26 -13.74
C LEU A 177 12.88 2.77 -13.43
N SER A 178 12.21 2.37 -12.35
CA SER A 178 11.97 0.96 -12.04
C SER A 178 10.86 0.45 -12.95
N GLU A 179 11.22 -0.05 -14.14
CA GLU A 179 10.27 -0.43 -15.22
C GLU A 179 9.23 -1.50 -14.82
N LYS A 180 9.43 -2.21 -13.69
CA LYS A 180 8.42 -3.13 -13.14
C LYS A 180 7.35 -2.45 -12.29
N ARG A 181 7.62 -1.23 -11.82
CA ARG A 181 6.74 -0.42 -10.98
C ARG A 181 6.06 0.68 -11.79
N ILE A 182 6.80 1.36 -12.67
CA ILE A 182 6.27 2.40 -13.56
C ILE A 182 7.16 2.56 -14.80
N THR A 183 6.55 2.71 -15.98
CA THR A 183 7.28 2.94 -17.23
C THR A 183 7.19 4.40 -17.68
N LYS A 184 8.12 4.83 -18.54
CA LYS A 184 8.08 6.19 -19.11
C LYS A 184 6.78 6.46 -19.87
N GLU A 185 6.27 5.48 -20.62
CA GLU A 185 4.99 5.60 -21.34
C GLU A 185 3.82 5.84 -20.36
N GLN A 186 3.79 5.13 -19.23
CA GLN A 186 2.79 5.34 -18.19
C GLN A 186 2.91 6.75 -17.56
N MET A 187 4.14 7.24 -17.33
CA MET A 187 4.37 8.61 -16.84
C MET A 187 3.80 9.67 -17.79
N GLU A 188 3.99 9.50 -19.11
CA GLU A 188 3.47 10.42 -20.12
C GLU A 188 1.93 10.39 -20.17
N ILE A 189 1.32 9.20 -20.11
CA ILE A 189 -0.13 9.03 -20.03
C ILE A 189 -0.67 9.74 -18.79
N LEU A 190 -0.10 9.46 -17.61
CA LEU A 190 -0.53 10.06 -16.35
C LEU A 190 -0.42 11.59 -16.39
N TRP A 191 0.64 12.13 -16.97
CA TRP A 191 0.79 13.57 -17.14
C TRP A 191 -0.30 14.18 -18.01
N GLN A 192 -0.68 13.53 -19.12
CA GLN A 192 -1.80 13.98 -19.96
C GLN A 192 -3.14 13.95 -19.22
N VAL A 193 -3.41 12.88 -18.45
CA VAL A 193 -4.64 12.77 -17.64
C VAL A 193 -4.67 13.83 -16.54
N TYR A 194 -3.55 14.01 -15.85
CA TYR A 194 -3.37 15.02 -14.81
C TYR A 194 -3.66 16.43 -15.36
N LYS A 195 -3.09 16.77 -16.54
CA LYS A 195 -3.32 18.05 -17.21
C LYS A 195 -4.70 18.22 -17.86
N GLY A 196 -5.58 17.23 -17.76
CA GLY A 196 -6.91 17.27 -18.39
C GLY A 196 -6.86 17.24 -19.92
N GLN A 197 -5.73 16.79 -20.50
CA GLN A 197 -5.55 16.60 -21.95
C GLN A 197 -6.08 15.24 -22.40
N ARG A 198 -6.37 14.36 -21.44
CA ARG A 198 -6.93 13.02 -21.62
C ARG A 198 -7.90 12.73 -20.47
N GLU A 199 -8.94 11.93 -20.74
CA GLU A 199 -9.79 11.36 -19.68
C GLU A 199 -9.02 10.32 -18.85
N GLN A 200 -9.60 9.88 -17.73
CA GLN A 200 -9.05 8.80 -16.89
C GLN A 200 -8.63 7.60 -17.76
N TYR A 201 -7.45 7.05 -17.48
CA TYR A 201 -6.93 5.91 -18.23
C TYR A 201 -7.40 4.59 -17.62
N ILE A 202 -7.96 3.71 -18.44
CA ILE A 202 -8.29 2.33 -18.04
C ILE A 202 -7.83 1.44 -19.19
N ASP A 203 -7.06 0.40 -18.87
CA ASP A 203 -6.62 -0.61 -19.85
C ASP A 203 -7.74 -1.47 -20.44
#